data_AF-A0A536LNX6-F1
#
_entry.id   AF-A0A536LNX6-F1
#
_cell.length_a   1.000
_cell.length_b   1.000
_cell.length_c   1.000
_cell.angle_alpha   90.00
_cell.angle_beta   90.00
_cell.angle_gamma   90.00
#
_symmetry.space_group_name_H-M   'P 1'
#
loop_
_entity.id
_entity.type
_entity.pdbx_description
1 polymer ?
#
loop_
_entity_poly.entity_id
_entity_poly.type
_entity_poly.pdbx_seq_one_letter_code
_entity_poly.pdbx_strand_id
1 'polypeptide(L)' 'MHELDWRPAKRPERTALNGDSVLLEPLDVARHGEDLFAATAGADSTWDYLPYGPFSDKREFVGWLEQRAPIDDPLTFTI' A
#
# COMPACT_ATOMS: atom_id res chain seq x y z
N MET A 1 13.57 26.60 -31.75
CA MET A 1 13.58 25.54 -30.73
C MET A 1 12.65 26.02 -29.63
N HIS A 2 11.50 25.38 -29.40
CA HIS A 2 10.63 25.77 -28.29
C HIS A 2 11.22 25.22 -27.00
N GLU A 3 11.45 26.09 -26.01
CA GLU A 3 11.86 25.69 -24.67
C GLU A 3 10.68 25.04 -23.94
N LEU A 4 10.95 23.93 -23.24
CA LEU A 4 9.98 23.27 -22.36
C LEU A 4 10.01 23.99 -20.99
N ASP A 5 8.90 24.63 -20.59
CA ASP A 5 8.71 25.16 -19.21
C ASP A 5 8.40 23.99 -18.24
N TRP A 6 9.36 23.09 -18.08
CA TRP A 6 9.27 21.97 -17.15
C TRP A 6 9.42 22.45 -15.70
N ARG A 7 8.58 21.93 -14.81
CA ARG A 7 8.65 22.18 -13.36
C ARG A 7 8.47 20.87 -12.58
N PRO A 8 9.13 20.70 -11.42
CA PRO A 8 8.96 19.51 -10.59
C PRO A 8 7.51 19.32 -10.11
N ALA A 9 7.08 18.06 -10.04
CA ALA A 9 5.81 17.71 -9.41
C ALA A 9 5.86 17.91 -7.88
N LYS A 10 4.69 18.07 -7.27
CA LYS A 10 4.54 18.02 -5.80
C LYS A 10 4.74 16.58 -5.31
N ARG A 11 5.29 16.43 -4.11
CA ARG A 11 5.38 15.11 -3.45
C ARG A 11 3.98 14.59 -3.09
N PRO A 12 3.77 13.27 -3.07
CA PRO A 12 2.52 12.69 -2.58
C PRO A 12 2.35 12.98 -1.09
N GLU A 13 1.12 13.22 -0.67
CA GLU A 13 0.75 13.47 0.73
C GLU A 13 0.20 12.19 1.38
N ARG A 14 0.49 11.98 2.68
CA ARG A 14 -0.13 10.92 3.50
C ARG A 14 -1.54 11.32 3.94
N THR A 15 -2.45 11.44 2.99
CA THR A 15 -3.86 11.79 3.25
C THR A 15 -4.78 10.88 2.47
N ALA A 16 -5.98 10.64 2.99
CA ALA A 16 -6.95 9.77 2.34
C ALA A 16 -7.40 10.36 0.99
N LEU A 17 -7.58 9.50 -0.01
CA LEU A 17 -8.08 9.85 -1.34
C LEU A 17 -9.49 9.29 -1.50
N ASN A 18 -10.48 10.17 -1.46
CA ASN A 18 -11.89 9.80 -1.57
C ASN A 18 -12.35 9.84 -3.04
N GLY A 19 -12.65 8.67 -3.60
CA GLY A 19 -13.25 8.53 -4.94
C GLY A 19 -14.73 8.15 -4.87
N ASP A 20 -15.35 8.00 -6.04
CA ASP A 20 -16.80 7.70 -6.12
C ASP A 20 -17.16 6.30 -5.60
N SER A 21 -16.23 5.35 -5.71
CA SER A 21 -16.45 3.92 -5.36
C SER A 21 -15.46 3.36 -4.35
N VAL A 22 -14.38 4.10 -4.07
CA VAL A 22 -13.24 3.62 -3.29
C VAL A 22 -12.69 4.77 -2.45
N LEU A 23 -12.38 4.48 -1.19
CA LEU A 23 -11.57 5.32 -0.32
C LEU A 23 -10.19 4.68 -0.21
N LEU A 24 -9.14 5.40 -0.60
CA LEU A 24 -7.76 4.97 -0.34
C LEU A 24 -7.27 5.65 0.93
N GLU A 25 -6.81 4.86 1.90
CA GLU A 25 -6.32 5.35 3.18
C GLU A 25 -4.82 5.06 3.30
N PRO A 26 -4.00 5.99 3.84
CA PRO A 26 -2.61 5.68 4.15
C PRO A 26 -2.54 4.45 5.06
N LEU A 27 -1.60 3.55 4.80
CA LEU A 27 -1.51 2.30 5.55
C LEU A 27 -1.29 2.54 7.05
N ASP A 28 -2.34 2.31 7.84
CA ASP A 28 -2.29 2.12 9.29
C ASP A 28 -2.38 0.62 9.62
N VAL A 29 -1.33 0.06 10.20
CA VAL A 29 -1.28 -1.39 10.47
C VAL A 29 -2.25 -1.80 11.57
N ALA A 30 -2.43 -0.96 12.60
CA ALA A 30 -3.32 -1.27 13.71
C ALA A 30 -4.78 -1.27 13.26
N ARG A 31 -5.13 -0.39 12.30
CA ARG A 31 -6.49 -0.33 11.75
C ARG A 31 -6.74 -1.36 10.65
N HIS A 32 -5.80 -1.57 9.74
CA HIS A 32 -6.06 -2.33 8.51
C HIS A 32 -5.49 -3.75 8.48
N GLY A 33 -4.52 -4.07 9.36
CA GLY A 33 -3.74 -5.30 9.21
C GLY A 33 -4.55 -6.59 9.28
N GLU A 34 -5.62 -6.61 10.09
CA GLU A 34 -6.51 -7.76 10.19
C GLU A 34 -7.36 -7.96 8.94
N ASP A 35 -8.04 -6.91 8.49
CA ASP A 35 -8.91 -6.96 7.31
C ASP A 35 -8.11 -7.27 6.05
N LEU A 36 -6.91 -6.67 5.91
CA LEU A 36 -6.01 -6.96 4.80
C LEU A 36 -5.53 -8.42 4.78
N PHE A 37 -5.18 -8.97 5.94
CA PHE A 37 -4.80 -10.39 6.02
C PHE A 37 -5.98 -11.29 5.63
N ALA A 38 -7.17 -11.02 6.18
CA ALA A 38 -8.38 -11.78 5.88
C ALA A 38 -8.75 -11.74 4.39
N ALA A 39 -8.57 -10.59 3.73
CA ALA A 39 -8.84 -10.43 2.30
C ALA A 39 -7.93 -11.27 1.39
N THR A 40 -6.77 -11.71 1.89
CA THR A 40 -5.80 -12.53 1.13
C THR A 40 -5.94 -14.03 1.38
N ALA A 41 -6.82 -14.44 2.31
CA ALA A 41 -6.97 -15.84 2.70
C ALA A 41 -7.45 -16.71 1.52
N GLY A 42 -6.69 -17.76 1.21
CA GLY A 42 -7.00 -18.68 0.11
C GLY A 42 -6.69 -18.16 -1.29
N ALA A 43 -6.03 -17.00 -1.38
CA ALA A 43 -5.66 -16.35 -2.63
C ALA A 43 -4.13 -16.35 -2.86
N ASP A 44 -3.46 -17.46 -2.55
CA ASP A 44 -1.99 -17.57 -2.57
C ASP A 44 -1.37 -17.21 -3.93
N SER A 45 -2.06 -17.46 -5.04
CA SER A 45 -1.59 -17.10 -6.38
C SER A 45 -1.49 -15.59 -6.61
N THR A 46 -2.09 -14.75 -5.76
CA THR A 46 -1.92 -13.29 -5.79
C THR A 46 -0.46 -12.89 -5.65
N TRP A 47 0.34 -13.72 -4.97
CA TRP A 47 1.73 -13.44 -4.65
C TRP A 47 2.73 -13.91 -5.72
N ASP A 48 2.31 -14.74 -6.69
CA ASP A 48 3.20 -15.44 -7.65
C ASP A 48 4.13 -14.51 -8.45
N TYR A 49 3.73 -13.24 -8.60
CA TYR A 49 4.47 -12.23 -9.37
C TYR A 49 4.91 -11.02 -8.54
N LEU A 50 4.81 -11.10 -7.21
CA LEU A 50 5.24 -10.06 -6.29
C LEU A 50 6.56 -10.47 -5.63
N PRO A 51 7.47 -9.51 -5.33
CA PRO A 51 8.75 -9.81 -4.69
C PRO A 51 8.61 -10.11 -3.18
N TYR A 52 7.39 -10.31 -2.69
CA TYR A 52 7.04 -10.54 -1.30
C TYR A 52 5.79 -11.42 -1.23
N GLY A 53 5.59 -12.05 -0.07
CA GLY A 53 4.56 -13.07 0.11
C GLY A 53 4.91 -14.39 -0.62
N PRO A 54 4.01 -15.38 -0.58
CA PRO A 54 2.88 -15.46 0.35
C PRO A 54 3.36 -15.45 1.81
N PHE A 55 2.48 -15.06 2.72
CA PHE A 55 2.80 -15.03 4.15
C PHE A 55 2.22 -16.27 4.82
N SER A 56 3.01 -16.90 5.67
CA SER A 56 2.66 -18.19 6.30
C SER A 56 1.56 -18.02 7.36
N ASP A 57 1.53 -16.87 8.02
CA ASP A 57 0.56 -16.53 9.07
C ASP A 57 0.32 -15.01 9.18
N LYS A 58 -0.68 -14.63 9.99
CA LYS A 58 -1.05 -13.23 10.25
C LYS A 58 0.12 -12.41 10.83
N ARG A 59 0.97 -13.03 11.65
CA ARG A 59 2.08 -12.33 12.31
C ARG A 59 3.16 -11.96 11.30
N GLU A 60 3.47 -12.85 10.36
CA GLU A 60 4.41 -12.58 9.26
C GLU A 60 3.87 -11.47 8.34
N PHE A 61 2.59 -11.53 7.99
CA PHE A 61 1.91 -10.50 7.19
C PHE A 61 1.92 -9.13 7.87
N VAL A 62 1.52 -9.06 9.14
CA VAL A 62 1.50 -7.81 9.92
C VAL A 62 2.92 -7.26 10.09
N GLY A 63 3.91 -8.10 10.37
CA GLY A 63 5.30 -7.67 10.45
C GLY A 63 5.84 -7.10 9.14
N TRP A 64 5.35 -7.56 7.98
CA TRP A 64 5.64 -6.93 6.70
C TRP A 64 4.95 -5.57 6.55
N LEU A 65 3.68 -5.44 6.95
CA LEU A 65 2.97 -4.15 6.94
C LEU A 65 3.64 -3.10 7.83
N GLU A 66 4.13 -3.49 9.01
CA GLU A 66 4.85 -2.60 9.95
C GLU A 66 6.12 -2.03 9.33
N GLN A 67 6.82 -2.81 8.50
CA GLN A 67 7.99 -2.33 7.76
C GLN A 67 7.62 -1.39 6.61
N ARG A 68 6.42 -1.54 6.04
CA ARG A 68 5.93 -0.74 4.91
C ARG A 68 5.33 0.60 5.31
N ALA A 69 4.52 0.63 6.36
CA ALA A 69 3.79 1.82 6.81
C ALA A 69 4.63 3.11 6.95
N PRO A 70 5.87 3.08 7.51
CA PRO A 70 6.66 4.31 7.68
C PRO A 70 7.39 4.77 6.42
N ILE A 71 7.41 3.98 5.33
CA ILE A 71 8.15 4.31 4.11
C ILE A 71 7.43 5.42 3.33
N ASP A 72 8.18 6.44 2.91
CA ASP A 72 7.68 7.56 2.07
C ASP A 72 7.74 7.25 0.56
N ASP A 73 8.63 6.33 0.16
CA ASP A 73 8.77 5.88 -1.22
C ASP A 73 9.18 4.39 -1.27
N PRO A 74 8.26 3.47 -1.62
CA PRO A 74 6.87 3.74 -2.01
C PRO A 74 5.99 4.16 -0.82
N LEU A 75 5.15 5.18 -1.02
CA LEU A 75 4.11 5.54 -0.07
C LEU A 75 2.91 4.58 -0.21
N THR A 76 2.65 3.77 0.82
CA THR A 76 1.66 2.68 0.75
C THR A 76 0.27 3.14 1.20
N PHE A 77 -0.73 2.79 0.39
CA PHE A 77 -2.16 2.98 0.67
C PHE A 77 -2.89 1.63 0.67
N THR A 78 -4.06 1.59 1.29
CA THR A 78 -4.97 0.44 1.29
C THR A 78 -6.40 0.87 0.94
N ILE A 79 -7.21 -0.11 0.54
CA ILE A 79 -8.67 -0.08 0.43
C ILE A 79 -9.30 -0.76 1.64
#